data_AF-M1BL00-F1
#
_entry.id   AF-M1BL00-F1
#
_cell.length_a   1.000
_cell.length_b   1.000
_cell.length_c   1.000
_cell.angle_alpha   90.00
_cell.angle_beta   90.00
_cell.angle_gamma   90.00
#
_symmetry.space_group_name_H-M   'P 1'
#
loop_
_entity.id
_entity.type
_entity.pdbx_description
1 polymer ?
#
loop_
_entity_poly.entity_id
_entity_poly.type
_entity_poly.pdbx_seq_one_letter_code
_entity_poly.pdbx_strand_id
1 'polypeptide(L)'
;MVSKAIGIMLGIALANCTRSSTSLALASFGVVTWIHMFCNLKSYHSIQLRTLNPYRASLVFSEYLLSGLVPSVKEVNDEEPLFPAAILNLKAAYETQMEVLSVHAKQAAAGIVRRLQLGSKLSDVATSREDVLALFELYKNEGYILTEHEGRFCIVLKESSSPQDMLKSLFHVNYLYWLETKAGIKSSSVANDCRPGGRLQMSLEYVEREFNHVKTDGEVAGWVTDSLIARPLPNRIRLDYTAVSSVAEG
;
A
#
# COMPACT_ATOMS: atom_id res chain seq x y z
N MET A 1 28.47 27.32 -4.00
CA MET A 1 28.84 28.34 -5.03
C MET A 1 29.70 27.76 -6.15
N VAL A 2 30.61 26.82 -5.87
CA VAL A 2 31.51 26.19 -6.86
C VAL A 2 30.76 25.49 -8.01
N SER A 3 29.68 24.74 -7.73
CA SER A 3 28.89 24.05 -8.77
C SER A 3 28.25 24.99 -9.79
N LYS A 4 27.80 26.18 -9.36
CA LYS A 4 27.19 27.18 -10.25
C LYS A 4 28.23 27.79 -11.20
N ALA A 5 29.43 28.09 -10.71
CA ALA A 5 30.51 28.65 -11.54
C ALA A 5 30.99 27.65 -12.61
N ILE A 6 31.12 26.37 -12.26
CA ILE A 6 31.51 25.30 -13.20
C ILE A 6 30.45 25.13 -14.29
N GLY A 7 29.16 25.11 -13.93
CA GLY A 7 28.07 24.97 -14.89
C GLY A 7 28.01 26.12 -15.91
N ILE A 8 28.24 27.37 -15.45
CA ILE A 8 28.27 28.54 -16.32
C ILE A 8 29.46 28.49 -17.29
N MET A 9 30.66 28.15 -16.79
CA MET A 9 31.86 27.99 -17.62
C MET A 9 31.66 26.90 -18.69
N LEU A 10 31.11 25.74 -18.30
CA LEU A 10 30.83 24.64 -19.22
C LEU A 10 29.79 25.03 -20.28
N GLY A 11 28.74 25.76 -19.89
CA GLY A 11 27.73 26.29 -20.81
C GLY A 11 28.30 27.26 -21.84
N ILE A 12 29.19 28.16 -21.41
CA ILE A 12 29.87 29.11 -22.31
C ILE A 12 30.80 28.37 -23.29
N ALA A 13 31.57 27.39 -22.81
CA ALA A 13 32.44 26.57 -23.64
C ALA A 13 31.64 25.79 -24.70
N LEU A 14 30.55 25.13 -24.28
CA LEU A 14 29.64 24.41 -25.20
C LEU A 14 29.04 25.35 -26.25
N ALA A 15 28.52 26.51 -25.84
CA ALA A 15 27.93 27.49 -26.75
C ALA A 15 28.94 28.01 -27.81
N ASN A 16 30.20 28.18 -27.42
CA ASN A 16 31.27 28.57 -28.34
C ASN A 16 31.57 27.46 -29.36
N CYS A 17 31.61 26.19 -28.92
CA CYS A 17 31.86 25.04 -29.79
C CYS A 17 30.69 24.78 -30.75
N THR A 18 29.44 24.99 -30.33
CA THR A 18 28.24 24.69 -31.12
C THR A 18 27.82 25.83 -32.07
N ARG A 19 28.45 27.01 -31.96
CA ARG A 19 28.06 28.23 -32.69
C ARG A 19 27.93 28.05 -34.21
N SER A 20 28.77 27.20 -34.80
CA SER A 20 28.87 27.05 -36.26
C SER A 20 28.10 25.86 -36.84
N SER A 21 27.48 25.01 -36.02
CA SER A 21 26.85 23.77 -36.50
C SER A 21 25.58 23.44 -35.72
N THR A 22 24.44 23.47 -36.43
CA THR A 22 23.13 23.05 -35.90
C THR A 22 23.14 21.59 -35.46
N SER A 23 23.88 20.72 -36.16
CA SER A 23 24.00 19.30 -35.80
C SER A 23 24.73 19.13 -34.47
N LEU A 24 25.84 19.85 -34.26
CA LEU A 24 26.59 19.81 -33.01
C LEU A 24 25.79 20.44 -31.85
N ALA A 25 24.99 21.47 -32.12
CA ALA A 25 24.07 22.06 -31.15
C ALA A 25 22.98 21.06 -30.72
N LEU A 26 22.35 20.37 -31.67
CA LEU A 26 21.35 19.34 -31.39
C LEU A 26 21.94 18.15 -30.61
N ALA A 27 23.13 17.69 -31.00
CA ALA A 27 23.84 16.63 -30.29
C ALA A 27 24.17 17.04 -28.85
N SER A 28 24.68 18.26 -28.65
CA SER A 28 25.00 18.80 -27.33
C SER A 28 23.75 18.94 -26.45
N PHE A 29 22.64 19.43 -27.02
CA PHE A 29 21.35 19.48 -26.33
C PHE A 29 20.86 18.09 -25.91
N GLY A 30 20.97 17.10 -26.80
CA GLY A 30 20.60 15.72 -26.50
C GLY A 30 21.40 15.14 -25.34
N VAL A 31 22.74 15.30 -25.34
CA VAL A 31 23.62 14.82 -24.27
C VAL A 31 23.31 15.51 -22.94
N VAL A 32 23.20 16.84 -22.92
CA VAL A 32 22.88 17.59 -21.69
C VAL A 32 21.51 17.19 -21.14
N THR A 33 20.52 17.04 -22.02
CA THR A 33 19.16 16.59 -21.63
C THR A 33 19.19 15.18 -21.05
N TRP A 34 19.93 14.27 -21.67
CA TRP A 34 20.09 12.90 -21.17
C TRP A 34 20.77 12.87 -19.79
N ILE A 35 21.85 13.63 -19.59
CA ILE A 35 22.53 13.77 -18.29
C ILE A 35 21.58 14.36 -17.24
N HIS A 36 20.87 15.44 -17.58
CA HIS A 36 19.91 16.07 -16.67
C HIS A 36 18.78 15.10 -16.28
N MET A 37 18.24 14.35 -17.25
CA MET A 37 17.23 13.33 -16.99
C MET A 37 17.78 12.22 -16.09
N PHE A 38 18.99 11.72 -16.35
CA PHE A 38 19.66 10.72 -15.52
C PHE A 38 19.88 11.20 -14.08
N CYS A 39 20.37 12.42 -13.90
CA CYS A 39 20.56 13.01 -12.57
C CYS A 39 19.23 13.18 -11.82
N ASN A 40 18.18 13.63 -12.51
CA ASN A 40 16.85 13.74 -11.92
C ASN A 40 16.31 12.36 -11.51
N LEU A 41 16.46 11.34 -12.37
CA LEU A 41 16.06 9.97 -12.05
C LEU A 41 16.80 9.43 -10.81
N LYS A 42 18.13 9.59 -10.76
CA LYS A 42 18.94 9.23 -9.57
C LYS A 42 18.51 10.01 -8.32
N SER A 43 18.19 11.29 -8.46
CA SER A 43 17.68 12.10 -7.36
C SER A 43 16.34 11.57 -6.85
N TYR A 44 15.40 11.22 -7.74
CA TYR A 44 14.13 10.63 -7.35
C TYR A 44 14.31 9.27 -6.66
N HIS A 45 15.20 8.42 -7.16
CA HIS A 45 15.54 7.15 -6.50
C HIS A 45 16.16 7.31 -5.11
N SER A 46 16.76 8.46 -4.79
CA SER A 46 17.29 8.73 -3.45
C SER A 46 16.22 9.12 -2.42
N ILE A 47 14.98 9.38 -2.87
CA ILE A 47 13.88 9.78 -1.98
C ILE A 47 13.33 8.53 -1.28
N GLN A 48 13.49 8.50 0.04
CA GLN A 48 12.91 7.46 0.89
C GLN A 48 11.53 7.90 1.37
N LEU A 49 10.48 7.42 0.71
CA LEU A 49 9.10 7.71 1.10
C LEU A 49 8.74 6.85 2.32
N ARG A 50 8.60 7.51 3.47
CA ARG A 50 8.25 6.89 4.76
C ARG A 50 6.76 6.62 4.93
N THR A 51 5.93 7.13 4.03
CA THR A 51 4.47 6.98 4.08
C THR A 51 4.01 5.69 3.42
N LEU A 52 3.05 5.01 4.02
CA LEU A 52 2.54 3.74 3.51
C LEU A 52 1.41 3.96 2.50
N ASN A 53 1.63 3.58 1.24
CA ASN A 53 0.55 3.39 0.26
C ASN A 53 0.12 1.89 0.27
N PRO A 54 -0.96 1.48 -0.44
CA PRO A 54 -1.41 0.09 -0.41
C PRO A 54 -0.35 -0.94 -0.80
N TYR A 55 0.51 -0.62 -1.78
CA TYR A 55 1.56 -1.53 -2.22
C TYR A 55 2.69 -1.65 -1.19
N ARG A 56 3.25 -0.53 -0.73
CA ARG A 56 4.29 -0.50 0.31
C ARG A 56 3.83 -1.16 1.60
N ALA A 57 2.63 -0.83 2.06
CA ALA A 57 2.05 -1.47 3.24
C ALA A 57 1.89 -2.98 3.05
N SER A 58 1.40 -3.43 1.89
CA SER A 58 1.25 -4.87 1.64
C SER A 58 2.59 -5.59 1.56
N LEU A 59 3.62 -4.96 1.01
CA LEU A 59 4.97 -5.52 0.96
C LEU A 59 5.58 -5.61 2.37
N VAL A 60 5.50 -4.54 3.15
CA VAL A 60 5.94 -4.51 4.56
C VAL A 60 5.23 -5.59 5.39
N PHE A 61 3.90 -5.66 5.31
CA PHE A 61 3.12 -6.61 6.09
C PHE A 61 3.32 -8.05 5.62
N SER A 62 3.43 -8.29 4.31
CA SER A 62 3.72 -9.62 3.79
C SER A 62 5.10 -10.12 4.22
N GLU A 63 6.11 -9.26 4.24
CA GLU A 63 7.44 -9.62 4.73
C GLU A 63 7.42 -9.88 6.26
N TYR A 64 6.72 -9.04 7.03
CA TYR A 64 6.52 -9.26 8.46
C TYR A 64 5.83 -10.60 8.76
N LEU A 65 4.78 -10.95 8.02
CA LEU A 65 4.08 -12.23 8.18
C LEU A 65 4.92 -13.46 7.80
N LEU A 66 5.97 -13.28 6.99
CA LEU A 66 6.88 -14.36 6.57
C LEU A 66 8.11 -14.49 7.47
N SER A 67 8.71 -13.36 7.87
CA SER A 67 10.00 -13.31 8.56
C SER A 67 9.90 -12.93 10.04
N GLY A 68 8.78 -12.31 10.45
CA GLY A 68 8.63 -11.66 11.74
C GLY A 68 9.33 -10.30 11.85
N LEU A 69 9.94 -9.80 10.76
CA LEU A 69 10.69 -8.56 10.74
C LEU A 69 10.04 -7.53 9.83
N VAL A 70 10.04 -6.26 10.26
CA VAL A 70 9.60 -5.15 9.41
C VAL A 70 10.77 -4.66 8.57
N PRO A 71 10.68 -4.71 7.22
CA PRO A 71 11.75 -4.19 6.37
C PRO A 71 11.89 -2.68 6.48
N SER A 72 13.09 -2.19 6.23
CA SER A 72 13.41 -0.77 6.26
C SER A 72 12.74 -0.01 5.11
N VAL A 73 12.59 1.30 5.31
CA VAL A 73 12.06 2.22 4.29
C VAL A 73 12.85 2.13 2.97
N LYS A 74 14.16 1.94 3.04
CA LYS A 74 15.03 1.87 1.86
C LYS A 74 14.71 0.63 1.02
N GLU A 75 14.70 -0.55 1.64
CA GLU A 75 14.50 -1.83 0.97
C GLU A 75 13.16 -1.85 0.21
N VAL A 76 12.09 -1.32 0.80
CA VAL A 76 10.77 -1.29 0.17
C VAL A 76 10.66 -0.25 -0.94
N ASN A 77 11.28 0.92 -0.80
CA ASN A 77 11.27 1.94 -1.86
C ASN A 77 12.12 1.53 -3.08
N ASP A 78 13.17 0.73 -2.87
CA ASP A 78 14.01 0.22 -3.96
C ASP A 78 13.26 -0.78 -4.86
N GLU A 79 12.22 -1.44 -4.34
CA GLU A 79 11.34 -2.37 -5.07
C GLU A 79 10.12 -1.69 -5.73
N GLU A 80 9.78 -0.45 -5.37
CA GLU A 80 8.62 0.23 -5.96
C GLU A 80 8.94 0.67 -7.40
N PRO A 81 8.11 0.30 -8.40
CA PRO A 81 8.30 0.74 -9.78
C PRO A 81 7.92 2.22 -9.91
N LEU A 82 8.85 3.11 -9.57
CA LEU A 82 8.65 4.57 -9.67
C LEU A 82 8.51 5.07 -11.12
N PHE A 83 8.87 4.25 -12.11
CA PHE A 83 8.80 4.59 -13.52
C PHE A 83 8.23 3.43 -14.36
N PRO A 84 7.42 3.71 -15.40
CA PRO A 84 7.01 2.69 -16.36
C PRO A 84 8.24 1.98 -16.93
N ALA A 85 8.31 0.66 -16.75
CA ALA A 85 9.43 -0.20 -17.17
C ALA A 85 9.82 -0.03 -18.65
N ALA A 86 8.95 0.57 -19.47
CA ALA A 86 9.18 0.83 -20.89
C ALA A 86 10.32 1.83 -21.20
N ILE A 87 10.73 2.72 -20.28
CA ILE A 87 11.72 3.77 -20.58
C ILE A 87 13.14 3.42 -20.07
N LEU A 88 13.28 2.49 -19.12
CA LEU A 88 14.54 2.25 -18.41
C LEU A 88 14.89 0.75 -18.24
N ASN A 89 14.73 -0.05 -19.29
CA ASN A 89 15.32 -1.40 -19.39
C ASN A 89 16.88 -1.37 -19.47
N LEU A 90 17.52 -0.49 -18.70
CA LEU A 90 18.97 -0.49 -18.47
C LEU A 90 19.34 -1.01 -17.07
N LYS A 91 18.35 -1.18 -16.18
CA LYS A 91 18.55 -1.63 -14.79
C LYS A 91 18.65 -3.16 -14.65
N ALA A 92 18.55 -3.92 -15.73
CA ALA A 92 18.63 -5.40 -15.68
C ALA A 92 20.06 -5.95 -15.52
N ALA A 93 21.11 -5.11 -15.59
CA ALA A 93 22.48 -5.61 -15.74
C ALA A 93 23.48 -5.21 -14.64
N TYR A 94 23.13 -4.43 -13.61
CA TYR A 94 24.17 -3.89 -12.70
C TYR A 94 23.99 -4.11 -11.20
N GLU A 95 22.84 -4.56 -10.69
CA GLU A 95 22.71 -4.84 -9.25
C GLU A 95 22.27 -6.28 -9.02
N THR A 96 23.26 -7.18 -8.97
CA THR A 96 23.19 -8.40 -8.17
C THR A 96 23.22 -7.99 -6.69
N GLN A 97 22.21 -7.26 -6.23
CA GLN A 97 21.98 -7.07 -4.81
C GLN A 97 21.23 -8.31 -4.32
N MET A 98 21.84 -9.00 -3.37
CA MET A 98 21.23 -10.00 -2.48
C MET A 98 19.76 -9.61 -2.24
N GLU A 99 18.80 -10.39 -2.71
CA GLU A 99 17.38 -10.06 -2.57
C GLU A 99 17.04 -9.94 -1.08
N VAL A 100 16.96 -8.71 -0.58
CA VAL A 100 16.72 -8.43 0.84
C VAL A 100 15.25 -8.72 1.18
N LEU A 101 14.35 -8.53 0.21
CA LEU A 101 12.92 -8.80 0.34
C LEU A 101 12.54 -10.10 -0.36
N SER A 102 11.65 -10.87 0.27
CA SER A 102 11.22 -12.17 -0.23
C SER A 102 10.41 -12.04 -1.52
N VAL A 103 10.73 -12.87 -2.52
CA VAL A 103 9.93 -13.02 -3.75
C VAL A 103 8.45 -13.29 -3.42
N HIS A 104 8.18 -14.06 -2.36
CA HIS A 104 6.81 -14.33 -1.93
C HIS A 104 6.12 -13.09 -1.37
N ALA A 105 6.81 -12.21 -0.64
CA ALA A 105 6.25 -10.96 -0.15
C ALA A 105 5.91 -10.01 -1.32
N LYS A 106 6.80 -9.92 -2.33
CA LYS A 106 6.58 -9.14 -3.55
C LYS A 106 5.35 -9.63 -4.32
N GLN A 107 5.23 -10.94 -4.51
CA GLN A 107 4.08 -11.57 -5.17
C GLN A 107 2.78 -11.36 -4.39
N ALA A 108 2.82 -11.53 -3.06
CA ALA A 108 1.68 -11.29 -2.19
C ALA A 108 1.20 -9.84 -2.27
N ALA A 109 2.12 -8.87 -2.16
CA ALA A 109 1.79 -7.45 -2.26
C ALA A 109 1.12 -7.10 -3.60
N ALA A 110 1.64 -7.60 -4.72
CA ALA A 110 1.04 -7.40 -6.03
C ALA A 110 -0.35 -8.05 -6.14
N GLY A 111 -0.50 -9.27 -5.63
CA GLY A 111 -1.78 -10.00 -5.61
C GLY A 111 -2.84 -9.33 -4.76
N ILE A 112 -2.45 -8.84 -3.58
CA ILE A 112 -3.32 -8.12 -2.64
C ILE A 112 -3.79 -6.81 -3.27
N VAL A 113 -2.88 -5.97 -3.76
CA VAL A 113 -3.25 -4.67 -4.34
C VAL A 113 -4.20 -4.82 -5.52
N ARG A 114 -4.04 -5.88 -6.34
CA ARG A 114 -4.95 -6.17 -7.46
C ARG A 114 -6.36 -6.57 -7.00
N ARG A 115 -6.48 -7.23 -5.84
CA ARG A 115 -7.75 -7.74 -5.27
C ARG A 115 -8.37 -6.77 -4.26
N LEU A 116 -7.64 -5.75 -3.81
CA LEU A 116 -8.05 -4.84 -2.74
C LEU A 116 -9.11 -3.84 -3.24
N GLN A 117 -10.21 -3.73 -2.49
CA GLN A 117 -11.23 -2.72 -2.70
C GLN A 117 -11.55 -2.01 -1.37
N LEU A 118 -11.08 -0.77 -1.24
CA LEU A 118 -11.26 0.05 -0.04
C LEU A 118 -12.47 0.97 -0.21
N GLY A 119 -13.41 0.96 0.74
CA GLY A 119 -14.64 1.77 0.70
C GLY A 119 -15.79 1.11 -0.08
N SER A 120 -15.87 -0.23 -0.09
CA SER A 120 -17.00 -0.95 -0.70
C SER A 120 -18.33 -0.61 -0.01
N LYS A 121 -19.46 -0.76 -0.72
CA LYS A 121 -20.77 -0.69 -0.08
C LYS A 121 -21.07 -2.02 0.61
N LEU A 122 -21.79 -1.96 1.73
CA LEU A 122 -22.21 -3.18 2.42
C LEU A 122 -23.18 -4.03 1.57
N SER A 123 -24.04 -3.37 0.80
CA SER A 123 -24.98 -4.02 -0.13
C SER A 123 -24.30 -4.85 -1.21
N ASP A 124 -23.05 -4.52 -1.55
CA ASP A 124 -22.32 -5.18 -2.63
C ASP A 124 -21.63 -6.47 -2.15
N VAL A 125 -21.56 -6.68 -0.82
CA VAL A 125 -20.75 -7.74 -0.21
C VAL A 125 -21.51 -8.65 0.75
N ALA A 126 -22.67 -8.21 1.23
CA ALA A 126 -23.55 -9.00 2.10
C ALA A 126 -24.89 -9.20 1.40
N THR A 127 -25.21 -10.45 1.07
CA THR A 127 -26.40 -10.80 0.25
C THR A 127 -27.61 -11.16 1.11
N SER A 128 -27.40 -11.53 2.37
CA SER A 128 -28.45 -11.93 3.29
C SER A 128 -28.47 -11.09 4.58
N ARG A 129 -29.62 -11.09 5.27
CA ARG A 129 -29.73 -10.47 6.59
C ARG A 129 -28.80 -11.13 7.62
N GLU A 130 -28.57 -12.44 7.50
CA GLU A 130 -27.66 -13.18 8.39
C GLU A 130 -26.21 -12.67 8.22
N ASP A 131 -25.74 -12.52 6.98
CA ASP A 131 -24.38 -12.02 6.70
C ASP A 131 -24.17 -10.62 7.26
N VAL A 132 -25.16 -9.73 7.08
CA VAL A 132 -25.11 -8.38 7.62
C VAL A 132 -24.97 -8.39 9.13
N LEU A 133 -25.81 -9.16 9.83
CA LEU A 133 -25.75 -9.25 11.30
C LEU A 133 -24.44 -9.87 11.78
N ALA A 134 -23.96 -10.92 11.12
CA ALA A 134 -22.71 -11.59 11.47
C ALA A 134 -21.50 -10.66 11.31
N LEU A 135 -21.43 -9.90 10.20
CA LEU A 135 -20.37 -8.92 9.97
C LEU A 135 -20.42 -7.78 11.01
N PHE A 136 -21.61 -7.26 11.32
CA PHE A 136 -21.73 -6.19 12.31
C PHE A 136 -21.34 -6.63 13.72
N GLU A 137 -21.73 -7.85 14.12
CA GLU A 137 -21.36 -8.38 15.43
C GLU A 137 -19.85 -8.63 15.53
N LEU A 138 -19.26 -9.25 14.50
CA LEU A 138 -17.83 -9.54 14.49
C LEU A 138 -16.97 -8.27 14.56
N TYR A 139 -17.30 -7.28 13.73
CA TYR A 139 -16.50 -6.05 13.60
C TYR A 139 -17.01 -4.91 14.48
N LYS A 140 -17.81 -5.17 15.52
CA LYS A 140 -18.43 -4.11 16.34
C LYS A 140 -17.44 -3.07 16.89
N ASN A 141 -16.24 -3.52 17.27
CA ASN A 141 -15.19 -2.69 17.87
C ASN A 141 -14.20 -2.10 16.86
N GLU A 142 -14.32 -2.44 15.57
CA GLU A 142 -13.39 -2.00 14.53
C GLU A 142 -13.93 -0.80 13.75
N GLY A 143 -13.05 0.06 13.23
CA GLY A 143 -13.44 1.16 12.34
C GLY A 143 -13.87 0.72 10.93
N TYR A 144 -13.86 -0.58 10.63
CA TYR A 144 -14.12 -1.13 9.31
C TYR A 144 -14.80 -2.50 9.40
N ILE A 145 -15.32 -2.98 8.28
CA ILE A 145 -15.79 -4.35 8.07
C ILE A 145 -15.01 -4.91 6.89
N LEU A 146 -14.50 -6.13 7.02
CA LEU A 146 -13.75 -6.81 5.97
C LEU A 146 -14.42 -8.14 5.62
N THR A 147 -14.56 -8.38 4.31
CA THR A 147 -15.06 -9.64 3.76
C THR A 147 -14.45 -9.89 2.38
N GLU A 148 -14.51 -11.14 1.93
CA GLU A 148 -14.13 -11.52 0.56
C GLU A 148 -15.39 -11.68 -0.29
N HIS A 149 -15.43 -11.00 -1.44
CA HIS A 149 -16.54 -11.12 -2.40
C HIS A 149 -15.96 -11.21 -3.82
N GLU A 150 -16.34 -12.24 -4.57
CA GLU A 150 -15.87 -12.49 -5.95
C GLU A 150 -14.34 -12.44 -6.11
N GLY A 151 -13.62 -13.01 -5.14
CA GLY A 151 -12.15 -13.03 -5.13
C GLY A 151 -11.51 -11.67 -4.84
N ARG A 152 -12.27 -10.67 -4.38
CA ARG A 152 -11.75 -9.37 -3.95
C ARG A 152 -11.86 -9.22 -2.45
N PHE A 153 -10.87 -8.56 -1.86
CA PHE A 153 -10.89 -8.15 -0.45
C PHE A 153 -11.61 -6.82 -0.34
N CYS A 154 -12.85 -6.86 0.12
CA CYS A 154 -13.72 -5.71 0.21
C CYS A 154 -13.73 -5.17 1.64
N ILE A 155 -13.23 -3.94 1.79
CA ILE A 155 -13.25 -3.22 3.05
C ILE A 155 -14.37 -2.19 2.99
N VAL A 156 -15.35 -2.32 3.87
CA VAL A 156 -16.41 -1.34 4.10
C VAL A 156 -15.97 -0.46 5.25
N LEU A 157 -15.85 0.84 5.02
CA LEU A 157 -15.40 1.79 6.04
C LEU A 157 -16.59 2.29 6.86
N LYS A 158 -16.46 2.34 8.19
CA LYS A 158 -17.42 3.05 9.03
C LYS A 158 -17.20 4.56 8.93
N GLU A 159 -18.21 5.34 9.29
CA GLU A 159 -18.09 6.80 9.36
C GLU A 159 -17.01 7.23 10.37
N SER A 160 -16.90 6.50 11.48
CA SER A 160 -15.87 6.70 12.51
C SER A 160 -14.47 6.23 12.12
N SER A 161 -14.28 5.66 10.91
CA SER A 161 -13.02 5.07 10.50
C SER A 161 -11.92 6.12 10.34
N SER A 162 -10.86 5.96 11.13
CA SER A 162 -9.66 6.77 11.11
C SER A 162 -8.67 6.34 10.01
N PRO A 163 -7.67 7.17 9.68
CA PRO A 163 -6.57 6.75 8.80
C PRO A 163 -5.80 5.52 9.31
N GLN A 164 -5.74 5.32 10.63
CA GLN A 164 -5.12 4.15 11.25
C GLN A 164 -5.99 2.90 11.05
N ASP A 165 -7.32 3.01 11.14
CA ASP A 165 -8.24 1.90 10.84
C ASP A 165 -8.08 1.42 9.40
N MET A 166 -7.84 2.34 8.45
CA MET A 166 -7.54 1.97 7.07
C MET A 166 -6.22 1.18 6.96
N LEU A 167 -5.19 1.57 7.70
CA LEU A 167 -3.92 0.81 7.73
C LEU A 167 -4.11 -0.57 8.38
N LYS A 168 -4.83 -0.63 9.50
CA LYS A 168 -5.19 -1.88 10.20
C LYS A 168 -5.99 -2.82 9.31
N SER A 169 -6.95 -2.29 8.55
CA SER A 169 -7.72 -3.07 7.58
C SER A 169 -6.85 -3.67 6.48
N LEU A 170 -5.79 -2.97 6.05
CA LEU A 170 -4.86 -3.52 5.07
C LEU A 170 -3.95 -4.59 5.67
N PHE A 171 -3.51 -4.44 6.92
CA PHE A 171 -2.82 -5.52 7.63
C PHE A 171 -3.71 -6.76 7.74
N HIS A 172 -4.99 -6.56 8.06
CA HIS A 172 -5.99 -7.64 8.10
C HIS A 172 -6.13 -8.34 6.73
N VAL A 173 -6.17 -7.60 5.62
CA VAL A 173 -6.18 -8.19 4.27
C VAL A 173 -4.91 -9.00 3.99
N ASN A 174 -3.74 -8.52 4.41
CA ASN A 174 -2.48 -9.25 4.23
C ASN A 174 -2.52 -10.60 4.97
N TYR A 175 -3.05 -10.62 6.19
CA TYR A 175 -3.21 -11.85 6.94
C TYR A 175 -4.26 -12.80 6.31
N LEU A 176 -5.39 -12.29 5.81
CA LEU A 176 -6.35 -13.11 5.07
C LEU A 176 -5.76 -13.76 3.81
N TYR A 177 -4.92 -13.01 3.09
CA TYR A 177 -4.21 -13.52 1.91
C TYR A 177 -3.18 -14.58 2.31
N TRP A 178 -2.47 -14.38 3.43
CA TRP A 178 -1.56 -15.38 3.98
C TRP A 178 -2.29 -16.66 4.39
N LEU A 179 -3.45 -16.56 5.04
CA LEU A 179 -4.28 -17.72 5.38
C LEU A 179 -4.71 -18.51 4.13
N GLU A 180 -5.10 -17.80 3.06
CA GLU A 180 -5.51 -18.41 1.80
C GLU A 180 -4.35 -19.15 1.11
N THR A 181 -3.18 -18.52 1.05
CA THR A 181 -2.05 -18.98 0.22
C THR A 181 -1.05 -19.87 0.94
N LYS A 182 -0.90 -19.72 2.26
CA LYS A 182 0.06 -20.48 3.08
C LYS A 182 -0.62 -21.49 3.99
N ALA A 183 -1.74 -21.13 4.62
CA ALA A 183 -2.47 -22.06 5.50
C ALA A 183 -3.52 -22.90 4.74
N GLY A 184 -3.84 -22.56 3.49
CA GLY A 184 -4.85 -23.25 2.68
C GLY A 184 -6.29 -23.04 3.16
N ILE A 185 -6.52 -22.06 4.04
CA ILE A 185 -7.83 -21.73 4.60
C ILE A 185 -8.53 -20.76 3.64
N LYS A 186 -9.47 -21.29 2.87
CA LYS A 186 -10.25 -20.52 1.88
C LYS A 186 -11.52 -19.94 2.49
N SER A 187 -12.07 -18.90 1.86
CA SER A 187 -13.39 -18.37 2.23
C SER A 187 -14.47 -19.43 2.05
N SER A 188 -15.43 -19.45 2.97
CA SER A 188 -16.63 -20.30 2.86
C SER A 188 -17.85 -19.43 2.55
N SER A 189 -18.72 -19.19 3.52
CA SER A 189 -19.75 -18.15 3.49
C SER A 189 -19.44 -17.09 4.54
N VAL A 190 -19.94 -15.86 4.34
CA VAL A 190 -19.73 -14.77 5.29
C VAL A 190 -20.19 -15.14 6.70
N ALA A 191 -21.41 -15.67 6.84
CA ALA A 191 -21.91 -16.13 8.14
C ALA A 191 -21.03 -17.21 8.79
N ASN A 192 -20.49 -18.17 8.04
CA ASN A 192 -19.61 -19.21 8.60
C ASN A 192 -18.22 -18.67 8.93
N ASP A 193 -17.66 -17.81 8.09
CA ASP A 193 -16.35 -17.20 8.31
C ASP A 193 -16.36 -16.26 9.55
N CYS A 194 -17.53 -15.75 9.94
CA CYS A 194 -17.70 -14.92 11.15
C CYS A 194 -17.93 -15.71 12.45
N ARG A 195 -18.31 -16.99 12.37
CA ARG A 195 -18.54 -17.84 13.57
C ARG A 195 -17.20 -18.18 14.25
N PRO A 196 -17.22 -18.64 15.52
CA PRO A 196 -16.00 -19.09 16.20
C PRO A 196 -15.24 -20.15 15.40
N GLY A 197 -13.95 -19.94 15.17
CA GLY A 197 -13.12 -20.79 14.30
C GLY A 197 -13.28 -20.54 12.80
N GLY A 198 -14.13 -19.59 12.42
CA GLY A 198 -14.28 -19.10 11.05
C GLY A 198 -13.11 -18.24 10.62
N ARG A 199 -12.88 -18.14 9.31
CA ARG A 199 -11.70 -17.45 8.74
C ARG A 199 -11.63 -15.97 9.13
N LEU A 200 -12.74 -15.23 9.07
CA LEU A 200 -12.78 -13.81 9.41
C LEU A 200 -12.65 -13.58 10.92
N GLN A 201 -13.18 -14.49 11.73
CA GLN A 201 -13.07 -14.43 13.18
C GLN A 201 -11.63 -14.67 13.65
N MET A 202 -10.97 -15.73 13.17
CA MET A 202 -9.57 -16.00 13.47
C MET A 202 -8.62 -14.89 12.96
N SER A 203 -8.92 -14.30 11.81
CA SER A 203 -8.11 -13.22 11.26
C SER A 203 -8.25 -11.92 12.05
N LEU A 204 -9.45 -11.63 12.57
CA LEU A 204 -9.66 -10.48 13.45
C LEU A 204 -8.89 -10.64 14.77
N GLU A 205 -8.96 -11.81 15.41
CA GLU A 205 -8.22 -12.09 16.66
C GLU A 205 -6.71 -11.92 16.48
N TYR A 206 -6.15 -12.40 15.36
CA TYR A 206 -4.74 -12.21 15.05
C TYR A 206 -4.39 -10.73 14.89
N VAL A 207 -5.22 -9.97 14.16
CA VAL A 207 -4.98 -8.54 13.91
C VAL A 207 -5.06 -7.72 15.19
N GLU A 208 -6.03 -7.99 16.06
CA GLU A 208 -6.16 -7.31 17.35
C GLU A 208 -4.92 -7.52 18.23
N ARG A 209 -4.32 -8.71 18.18
CA ARG A 209 -3.09 -9.02 18.93
C ARG A 209 -1.84 -8.41 18.30
N GLU A 210 -1.68 -8.55 16.98
CA GLU A 210 -0.39 -8.30 16.30
C GLU A 210 -0.24 -6.90 15.73
N PHE A 211 -1.34 -6.19 15.46
CA PHE A 211 -1.26 -4.91 14.73
C PHE A 211 -0.42 -3.86 15.47
N ASN A 212 -0.51 -3.80 16.80
CA ASN A 212 0.29 -2.85 17.58
C ASN A 212 1.79 -3.19 17.58
N HIS A 213 2.15 -4.48 17.48
CA HIS A 213 3.54 -4.92 17.37
C HIS A 213 4.14 -4.49 16.04
N VAL A 214 3.50 -4.86 14.91
CA VAL A 214 3.98 -4.46 13.57
C VAL A 214 3.96 -2.94 13.39
N LYS A 215 3.03 -2.22 14.04
CA LYS A 215 3.03 -0.75 14.05
C LYS A 215 4.29 -0.20 14.71
N THR A 216 4.61 -0.68 15.90
CA THR A 216 5.76 -0.22 16.70
C THR A 216 7.07 -0.56 15.99
N ASP A 217 7.19 -1.80 15.49
CA ASP A 217 8.38 -2.24 14.74
C ASP A 217 8.53 -1.44 13.43
N GLY A 218 7.42 -1.07 12.80
CA GLY A 218 7.41 -0.18 11.64
C GLY A 218 7.94 1.21 11.95
N GLU A 219 7.58 1.80 13.09
CA GLU A 219 8.11 3.09 13.52
C GLU A 219 9.63 3.03 13.74
N VAL A 220 10.12 1.95 14.38
CA VAL A 220 11.56 1.68 14.58
C VAL A 220 12.29 1.52 13.24
N ALA A 221 11.68 0.83 12.28
CA ALA A 221 12.19 0.68 10.92
C ALA A 221 12.09 1.96 10.07
N GLY A 222 11.51 3.04 10.61
CA GLY A 222 11.44 4.37 10.01
C GLY A 222 10.15 4.66 9.25
N TRP A 223 9.13 3.79 9.28
CA TRP A 223 7.84 4.05 8.65
C TRP A 223 7.00 5.07 9.44
N VAL A 224 6.13 5.77 8.72
CA VAL A 224 5.01 6.52 9.31
C VAL A 224 3.80 5.60 9.30
N THR A 225 3.44 5.07 10.48
CA THR A 225 2.43 4.00 10.64
C THR A 225 1.10 4.51 11.20
N ASP A 226 0.88 5.82 11.24
CA ASP A 226 -0.37 6.42 11.70
C ASP A 226 -1.47 6.47 10.63
N SER A 227 -1.12 6.24 9.36
CA SER A 227 -2.07 6.33 8.26
C SER A 227 -1.70 5.49 7.05
N LEU A 228 -2.72 5.07 6.32
CA LEU A 228 -2.59 4.57 4.96
C LEU A 228 -2.89 5.69 3.95
N ILE A 229 -1.93 6.00 3.09
CA ILE A 229 -2.09 6.91 1.95
C ILE A 229 -2.77 6.14 0.80
N ALA A 230 -4.10 6.08 0.87
CA ALA A 230 -4.94 5.48 -0.14
C ALA A 230 -6.12 6.40 -0.49
N ARG A 231 -6.70 6.19 -1.67
CA ARG A 231 -7.95 6.84 -2.07
C ARG A 231 -9.08 5.81 -1.99
N PRO A 232 -9.81 5.71 -0.86
CA PRO A 232 -10.97 4.84 -0.76
C PRO A 232 -12.08 5.31 -1.73
N LEU A 233 -12.96 4.38 -2.09
CA LEU A 233 -14.26 4.71 -2.66
C LEU A 233 -15.06 5.56 -1.65
N PRO A 234 -16.02 6.39 -2.13
CA PRO A 234 -16.67 7.40 -1.29
C PRO A 234 -17.67 6.81 -0.28
N ASN A 235 -17.86 5.49 -0.24
CA ASN A 235 -18.88 4.87 0.60
C ASN A 235 -18.38 4.69 2.02
N ARG A 236 -19.18 5.16 2.98
CA ARG A 236 -19.02 4.88 4.41
C ARG A 236 -20.35 4.50 5.00
N ILE A 237 -20.35 3.59 5.96
CA ILE A 237 -21.56 3.18 6.67
C ILE A 237 -21.68 3.95 7.99
N ARG A 238 -22.87 4.46 8.25
CA ARG A 238 -23.25 5.07 9.52
C ARG A 238 -24.07 4.07 10.32
N LEU A 239 -23.66 3.84 11.55
CA LEU A 239 -24.35 2.99 12.52
C LEU A 239 -25.21 3.88 13.42
N ASP A 240 -26.31 4.41 12.89
CA ASP A 240 -27.27 5.10 13.76
C ASP A 240 -28.07 4.07 14.54
N TYR A 241 -27.83 4.00 15.85
CA TYR A 241 -28.79 3.46 16.80
C TYR A 241 -29.26 4.57 17.73
N THR A 242 -30.02 5.52 17.18
CA THR A 242 -30.97 6.30 17.97
C THR A 242 -32.36 6.01 17.44
N ALA A 243 -32.95 4.92 17.93
CA ALA A 243 -34.39 4.86 18.08
C ALA A 243 -34.75 5.98 19.05
N VAL A 244 -35.06 7.16 18.53
CA VAL A 244 -35.79 8.18 19.29
C VAL A 244 -37.14 7.54 19.59
N SER A 245 -37.26 6.99 20.78
CA SER A 245 -38.56 6.75 21.40
C SER A 245 -39.25 8.10 21.43
N SER A 246 -40.15 8.34 20.48
CA SER A 246 -41.15 9.39 20.59
C SER A 246 -42.10 8.96 21.69
N VAL A 247 -41.71 9.24 22.94
CA VAL A 247 -42.66 9.35 24.03
C VAL A 247 -43.56 10.52 23.65
N ALA A 248 -44.81 10.19 23.39
CA ALA A 248 -45.88 11.16 23.27
C ALA A 248 -46.06 11.83 24.63
N GLU A 249 -45.71 13.11 24.71
CA GLU A 249 -46.28 14.05 25.66
C GLU A 249 -46.65 15.32 24.90
N GLY A 250 -47.95 15.63 24.90
CA GLY A 250 -48.57 16.75 24.19
C GLY A 250 -49.99 16.42 23.77
#